data_AF-A0A8H3UFR3-F1
#
_entry.id   AF-A0A8H3UFR3-F1
#
_cell.length_a   1.000
_cell.length_b   1.000
_cell.length_c   1.000
_cell.angle_alpha   90.00
_cell.angle_beta   90.00
_cell.angle_gamma   90.00
#
_symmetry.space_group_name_H-M   'P 1'
#
loop_
_entity.id
_entity.type
_entity.pdbx_description
1 polymer ?
#
loop_
_entity_poly.entity_id
_entity_poly.type
_entity_poly.pdbx_seq_one_letter_code
_entity_poly.pdbx_strand_id
1 'polypeptide(L)'
;MQQVKDVVTVPVTQRESLHGATAFETTQRALEAFHQDGVVILQDAVNHGSLDHIHNQMKEDLDILLSSTTRPHFNHDASAPI
;
A
#
# COMPACT_ATOMS: atom_id res chain seq x y z
N MET A 1 26.50 -8.11 -8.51
CA MET A 1 25.06 -8.47 -8.66
C MET A 1 24.57 -8.85 -7.28
N GLN A 2 23.73 -8.02 -6.67
CA GLN A 2 23.22 -8.24 -5.32
C GLN A 2 22.10 -9.30 -5.42
N GLN A 3 22.21 -10.40 -4.67
CA GLN A 3 21.15 -11.40 -4.61
C GLN A 3 19.89 -10.71 -4.06
N VAL A 4 18.81 -10.75 -4.83
CA VAL A 4 17.48 -10.39 -4.35
C VAL A 4 17.12 -11.46 -3.33
N LYS A 5 17.20 -11.15 -2.03
CA LYS A 5 16.66 -12.01 -0.98
C LYS A 5 15.17 -12.19 -1.26
N ASP A 6 14.69 -13.43 -1.21
CA ASP A 6 13.27 -13.73 -1.35
C ASP A 6 12.48 -12.92 -0.32
N VAL A 7 11.51 -12.13 -0.78
CA VAL A 7 10.71 -11.27 0.10
C VAL A 7 9.84 -12.16 0.98
N VAL A 8 9.99 -12.02 2.30
CA VAL A 8 9.20 -12.79 3.26
C VAL A 8 7.74 -12.36 3.19
N THR A 9 6.86 -13.35 3.01
CA THR A 9 5.41 -13.16 2.99
C THR A 9 4.81 -13.71 4.28
N VAL A 10 4.05 -12.88 4.98
CA VAL A 10 3.32 -13.25 6.20
C VAL A 10 1.82 -13.28 5.87
N PRO A 11 1.16 -14.44 5.94
CA PRO A 11 -0.27 -14.52 5.70
C PRO A 11 -1.05 -13.92 6.87
N VAL A 12 -2.03 -13.07 6.55
CA VAL A 12 -3.02 -12.57 7.51
C VAL A 12 -4.27 -13.45 7.39
N THR A 13 -4.78 -13.93 8.51
CA THR A 13 -5.99 -14.76 8.49
C THR A 13 -7.22 -13.93 8.16
N GLN A 14 -8.23 -14.58 7.56
CA GLN A 14 -9.51 -13.93 7.26
C GLN A 14 -10.18 -13.35 8.52
N ARG A 15 -9.95 -13.95 9.69
CA ARG A 15 -10.46 -13.46 10.97
C ARG A 15 -9.80 -12.13 11.36
N GLU A 16 -8.49 -12.02 11.21
CA GLU A 16 -7.75 -10.80 11.50
C GLU A 16 -8.15 -9.66 10.54
N SER A 17 -8.30 -9.98 9.24
CA SER A 17 -8.71 -8.98 8.25
C SER A 17 -10.16 -8.50 8.44
N LEU A 18 -11.07 -9.38 8.88
CA LEU A 18 -12.46 -9.01 9.19
C LEU A 18 -12.61 -8.13 10.44
N HIS A 19 -11.77 -8.32 11.45
CA HIS A 19 -11.85 -7.55 12.70
C HIS A 19 -11.00 -6.27 12.69
N GLY A 20 -10.25 -6.01 11.59
CA GLY A 20 -9.36 -4.85 11.48
C GLY A 20 -8.24 -4.87 12.51
N ALA A 21 -7.93 -6.04 13.08
CA ALA A 21 -6.94 -6.21 14.12
C ALA A 21 -6.07 -7.43 13.82
N THR A 22 -4.77 -7.20 13.72
CA THR A 22 -3.77 -8.25 13.52
C THR A 22 -3.43 -8.90 14.86
N ALA A 23 -3.34 -10.23 14.90
CA ALA A 23 -2.95 -10.94 16.11
C ALA A 23 -1.49 -10.59 16.47
N PHE A 24 -1.19 -10.70 17.76
CA PHE A 24 0.16 -10.43 18.28
C PHE A 24 1.23 -11.28 17.58
N GLU A 25 0.97 -12.58 17.38
CA GLU A 25 1.90 -13.50 16.72
C GLU A 25 2.21 -13.11 15.27
N THR A 26 1.18 -12.78 14.50
CA THR A 26 1.29 -12.30 13.11
C THR A 26 2.09 -11.01 13.05
N THR A 27 1.84 -10.09 13.98
CA THR A 27 2.54 -8.80 14.09
C THR A 27 4.02 -9.00 14.44
N GLN A 28 4.32 -9.86 15.42
CA GLN A 28 5.69 -10.17 15.81
C GLN A 28 6.47 -10.77 14.64
N ARG A 29 5.91 -11.75 13.94
CA ARG A 29 6.54 -12.36 12.76
C ARG A 29 6.81 -11.35 11.65
N ALA A 30 5.87 -10.44 11.40
CA ALA A 30 6.04 -9.40 10.40
C ALA A 30 7.16 -8.42 10.76
N LEU A 31 7.27 -8.05 12.04
CA LEU A 31 8.34 -7.18 12.53
C LEU A 31 9.72 -7.85 12.47
N GLU A 32 9.80 -9.14 12.83
CA GLU A 32 11.03 -9.91 12.72
C GLU A 32 11.50 -10.02 11.27
N ALA A 33 10.60 -10.34 10.34
CA ALA A 33 10.89 -10.37 8.91
C ALA A 33 11.32 -9.00 8.38
N PHE A 34 10.61 -7.94 8.76
CA PHE A 34 10.96 -6.57 8.38
C PHE A 34 12.33 -6.14 8.91
N HIS A 35 12.67 -6.50 10.14
CA HIS A 35 13.99 -6.22 10.72
C HIS A 35 15.13 -6.92 9.96
N GLN A 36 14.90 -8.15 9.51
CA GLN A 36 15.93 -8.97 8.85
C GLN A 36 16.11 -8.64 7.36
N ASP A 37 15.02 -8.32 6.67
CA ASP A 37 14.98 -8.22 5.21
C ASP A 37 14.67 -6.81 4.70
N GLY A 38 14.28 -5.89 5.59
CA GLY A 38 13.95 -4.50 5.27
C GLY A 38 12.62 -4.29 4.54
N VAL A 39 11.95 -5.38 4.15
CA VAL A 39 10.64 -5.39 3.51
C VAL A 39 9.88 -6.65 3.92
N VAL A 40 8.57 -6.53 4.05
CA VAL A 40 7.67 -7.65 4.35
C VAL A 40 6.39 -7.49 3.54
N ILE A 41 5.85 -8.60 3.04
CA ILE A 41 4.55 -8.63 2.37
C ILE A 41 3.53 -9.23 3.34
N LEU A 42 2.50 -8.46 3.68
CA LEU A 42 1.34 -8.98 4.40
C LEU A 42 0.31 -9.45 3.38
N GLN A 43 0.16 -10.77 3.25
CA GLN A 43 -0.78 -11.36 2.30
C GLN A 43 -2.20 -11.33 2.86
N ASP A 44 -3.17 -10.94 2.03
CA ASP A 44 -4.59 -10.87 2.37
C ASP A 44 -4.92 -9.96 3.57
N ALA A 45 -4.11 -8.92 3.77
CA ALA A 45 -4.24 -7.98 4.89
C ALA A 45 -5.52 -7.12 4.85
N VAL A 46 -6.11 -6.93 3.65
CA VAL A 46 -7.27 -6.05 3.44
C VAL A 46 -8.37 -6.82 2.71
N ASN A 47 -9.62 -6.54 3.07
CA ASN A 47 -10.78 -7.11 2.39
C ASN A 47 -10.86 -6.61 0.94
N HIS A 48 -11.20 -7.51 0.01
CA HIS A 48 -11.34 -7.19 -1.41
C HIS A 48 -12.38 -6.09 -1.69
N GLY A 49 -13.49 -6.04 -0.94
CA GLY A 49 -14.49 -4.98 -1.10
C GLY A 49 -13.95 -3.59 -0.79
N SER A 50 -13.00 -3.47 0.15
CA SER A 50 -12.31 -2.20 0.42
C SER A 50 -11.35 -1.84 -0.72
N LEU A 51 -10.69 -2.82 -1.33
CA LEU A 51 -9.83 -2.61 -2.50
C LEU A 51 -10.65 -2.15 -3.72
N ASP A 52 -11.81 -2.76 -3.95
CA ASP A 52 -12.70 -2.37 -5.05
C ASP A 52 -13.20 -0.94 -4.89
N HIS A 53 -13.56 -0.54 -3.65
CA HIS A 53 -13.96 0.83 -3.37
C HIS A 53 -12.84 1.84 -3.65
N ILE A 54 -11.63 1.58 -3.15
CA ILE A 54 -10.46 2.44 -3.39
C ILE A 54 -10.15 2.52 -4.89
N HIS A 55 -10.16 1.39 -5.58
CA HIS A 55 -9.90 1.33 -7.01
C HIS A 55 -10.91 2.15 -7.83
N ASN A 56 -12.19 2.08 -7.50
CA ASN A 56 -13.22 2.87 -8.17
C ASN A 56 -13.06 4.36 -7.88
N GLN A 57 -12.81 4.74 -6.62
CA GLN A 57 -12.56 6.14 -6.25
C GLN A 57 -11.34 6.71 -6.98
N MET A 58 -10.24 5.96 -7.05
CA MET A 58 -9.03 6.39 -7.76
C MET A 58 -9.28 6.62 -9.25
N LYS A 59 -10.18 5.84 -9.88
CA LYS A 59 -10.56 6.05 -11.28
C LYS A 59 -11.37 7.33 -11.46
N GLU A 60 -12.35 7.57 -10.59
CA GLU A 60 -13.14 8.80 -10.61
C GLU A 60 -12.25 10.03 -10.41
N ASP A 61 -11.33 9.96 -9.44
CA ASP A 61 -10.36 11.03 -9.16
C ASP A 61 -9.43 11.27 -10.36
N LEU A 62 -8.99 10.20 -11.03
CA LEU A 62 -8.16 10.29 -12.23
C LEU A 62 -8.87 11.04 -13.36
N ASP A 63 -10.15 10.73 -13.60
CA ASP A 63 -10.95 11.42 -14.63
C ASP A 63 -11.12 12.92 -14.31
N ILE A 64 -11.28 13.27 -13.04
CA ILE A 64 -11.33 14.67 -12.58
C ILE A 64 -9.98 15.36 -12.79
N LEU A 65 -8.87 14.71 -12.42
CA LEU A 65 -7.52 15.26 -12.58
C LEU A 65 -7.15 15.49 -14.05
N LEU A 66 -7.57 14.59 -14.95
CA LEU A 66 -7.32 14.70 -16.39
C LEU A 66 -8.25 15.71 -17.09
N SER A 67 -9.48 15.88 -16.61
CA SER A 67 -10.45 16.82 -17.17
C SER A 67 -10.30 18.26 -16.66
N SER A 68 -9.49 18.48 -15.62
CA SER A 68 -9.06 19.81 -15.16
C SER A 68 -8.12 20.46 -16.19
N THR A 69 -8.69 21.06 -17.23
CA THR A 69 -7.95 21.84 -18.25
C THR A 69 -7.36 23.14 -17.69
N THR A 70 -7.80 23.58 -16.51
CA THR A 70 -7.53 24.93 -15.99
C THR A 70 -6.36 25.02 -15.02
N ARG A 71 -5.96 23.92 -14.38
CA ARG A 71 -4.73 23.82 -13.57
C ARG A 71 -4.27 22.36 -13.53
N PRO A 72 -3.21 21.97 -14.25
CA PRO A 72 -2.52 20.74 -13.88
C PRO A 72 -1.91 21.01 -12.50
N HIS A 73 -2.45 20.37 -11.46
CA HIS A 73 -1.91 20.44 -10.12
C HIS A 73 -0.57 19.69 -10.08
N PHE A 74 0.46 20.30 -10.66
CA PHE A 74 1.85 19.93 -10.42
C PHE A 74 2.22 20.46 -9.04
N ASN A 75 2.37 19.56 -8.07
CA ASN A 75 2.91 19.87 -6.74
C ASN A 75 4.43 20.08 -6.74
N HIS A 76 5.05 20.37 -7.89
CA HIS A 76 6.40 20.91 -7.92
C HIS A 76 6.28 22.42 -7.79
N ASP A 77 6.64 22.94 -6.61
CA ASP A 77 6.70 24.37 -6.35
C ASP A 77 7.39 25.09 -7.52
N ALA A 78 6.77 26.18 -7.98
CA ALA A 78 7.38 27.16 -8.88
C ALA A 78 8.57 27.93 -8.23
N SER A 79 9.21 27.36 -7.21
CA SER A 79 10.35 27.92 -6.48
C SER A 79 11.69 27.26 -6.84
N ALA A 80 11.73 26.29 -7.76
CA ALA A 80 12.99 25.82 -8.32
C ALA A 80 13.52 26.85 -9.34
N PRO A 81 14.57 27.63 -9.03
CA PRO A 81 15.15 28.54 -10.01
C PRO A 81 15.85 27.72 -11.10
N ILE A 82 15.67 28.16 -12.34
CA ILE A 82 16.38 27.66 -13.53
C ILE A 82 17.86 28.01 -13.42
#